data_AF-A0A7C2B552-F1
#
_entry.id   AF-A0A7C2B552-F1
#
_cell.length_a   1.000
_cell.length_b   1.000
_cell.length_c   1.000
_cell.angle_alpha   90.00
_cell.angle_beta   90.00
_cell.angle_gamma   90.00
#
_symmetry.space_group_name_H-M   'P 1'
#
loop_
_entity.id
_entity.type
_entity.pdbx_description
1 polymer ?
#
loop_
_entity_poly.entity_id
_entity_poly.type
_entity_poly.pdbx_seq_one_letter_code
_entity_poly.pdbx_strand_id
1 'polypeptide(L)'
;MEPELPPWDEALQALSKLPVEEWLSAGQVKRLYYTVSEIVKRYLTRRFEFPAVDQTSTEIVRELKSRKVAVSERFATFFLDADLVKYAKYLPAEPASVVNRARELVELTRPAPEPASPAVEAIK
;
A
#
# COMPACT_ATOMS: atom_id res chain seq x y z
N MET A 1 14.37 -12.88 17.52
CA MET A 1 13.81 -12.24 16.32
C MET A 1 12.44 -11.75 16.72
N GLU A 2 12.21 -10.44 16.74
CA GLU A 2 10.84 -9.93 16.92
C GLU A 2 9.95 -10.46 15.79
N PRO A 3 8.71 -10.84 16.07
CA PRO A 3 7.80 -11.29 15.02
C PRO A 3 7.59 -10.13 14.05
N GLU A 4 7.89 -10.35 12.78
CA GLU A 4 7.59 -9.35 11.76
C GLU A 4 6.07 -9.11 11.74
N LEU A 5 5.67 -7.84 11.82
CA LEU A 5 4.27 -7.49 11.68
C LEU A 5 3.70 -8.05 10.37
N PRO A 6 2.44 -8.50 10.36
CA PRO A 6 1.76 -8.85 9.13
C PRO A 6 1.85 -7.71 8.09
N PRO A 7 1.89 -8.03 6.78
CA PRO A 7 2.10 -7.01 5.74
C PRO A 7 1.12 -5.83 5.80
N TRP A 8 -0.15 -6.09 6.12
CA TRP A 8 -1.18 -5.06 6.24
C TRP A 8 -0.95 -4.18 7.48
N ASP A 9 -0.65 -4.76 8.64
CA ASP A 9 -0.42 -4.02 9.89
C ASP A 9 0.82 -3.14 9.78
N GLU A 10 1.87 -3.67 9.15
CA GLU A 10 3.07 -2.91 8.83
C GLU A 10 2.77 -1.71 7.92
N ALA A 11 2.04 -1.93 6.82
CA ALA A 11 1.72 -0.86 5.88
C ALA A 11 0.83 0.22 6.53
N LEU A 12 -0.19 -0.18 7.29
CA LEU A 12 -1.09 0.74 8.01
C LEU A 12 -0.34 1.56 9.06
N GLN A 13 0.61 0.93 9.77
CA GLN A 13 1.46 1.62 10.73
C GLN A 13 2.44 2.58 10.05
N ALA A 14 3.03 2.20 8.92
CA ALA A 14 3.90 3.10 8.16
C ALA A 14 3.10 4.32 7.63
N LEU A 15 1.89 4.11 7.12
CA LEU A 15 1.01 5.16 6.64
C LEU A 15 0.54 6.11 7.76
N SER A 16 0.32 5.64 8.99
CA SER A 16 -0.10 6.52 10.12
C SER A 16 1.03 7.37 10.67
N LYS A 17 2.28 6.94 10.49
CA LYS A 17 3.47 7.66 10.98
C LYS A 17 3.96 8.74 10.01
N LEU A 18 3.33 8.89 8.83
CA LEU A 18 3.73 9.90 7.87
C LEU A 18 3.43 11.32 8.39
N PRO A 19 4.38 12.25 8.36
CA PRO A 19 4.17 13.64 8.76
C PRO A 19 3.49 14.43 7.62
N VAL A 20 2.24 14.04 7.30
CA VAL A 20 1.51 14.54 6.13
C VAL A 20 1.36 16.05 6.16
N GLU A 21 0.91 16.61 7.29
CA GLU A 21 0.70 18.06 7.43
C GLU A 21 2.00 18.84 7.22
N GLU A 22 3.08 18.41 7.87
CA GLU A 22 4.40 19.04 7.74
C GLU A 22 4.88 19.04 6.27
N TRP A 23 4.78 17.90 5.58
CA TRP A 23 5.21 17.80 4.19
C TRP A 23 4.35 18.65 3.26
N LEU A 24 3.03 18.71 3.48
CA LEU A 24 2.15 19.53 2.65
C LEU A 24 2.40 21.03 2.89
N SER A 25 2.56 21.46 4.14
CA SER A 25 2.92 22.86 4.47
C SER A 25 4.29 23.27 3.89
N ALA A 26 5.22 22.32 3.78
CA ALA A 26 6.53 22.54 3.15
C ALA A 26 6.52 22.37 1.61
N GLY A 27 5.35 22.18 0.98
CA GLY A 27 5.24 21.97 -0.47
C GLY A 27 5.81 20.64 -0.98
N GLN A 28 6.11 19.70 -0.08
CA GLN A 28 6.72 18.38 -0.38
C GLN A 28 5.69 17.35 -0.87
N VAL A 29 4.73 17.76 -1.69
CA VAL A 29 3.67 16.90 -2.24
C VAL A 29 4.26 15.72 -3.00
N LYS A 30 5.29 15.96 -3.82
CA LYS A 30 5.99 14.89 -4.54
C LYS A 30 6.55 13.84 -3.58
N ARG A 31 7.18 14.27 -2.46
CA ARG A 31 7.74 13.36 -1.44
C ARG A 31 6.66 12.49 -0.80
N LEU A 32 5.49 13.06 -0.49
CA LEU A 32 4.35 12.31 0.04
C LEU A 32 3.97 11.17 -0.91
N TYR A 33 3.79 11.48 -2.20
CA TYR A 33 3.39 10.49 -3.20
C TYR A 33 4.46 9.42 -3.46
N TYR A 34 5.75 9.77 -3.45
CA TYR A 34 6.82 8.76 -3.49
C TYR A 34 6.74 7.84 -2.28
N THR A 35 6.71 8.40 -1.07
CA THR A 35 6.73 7.60 0.16
C THR A 35 5.53 6.68 0.27
N VAL A 36 4.33 7.17 -0.05
CA VAL A 36 3.10 6.37 0.00
C VAL A 36 3.14 5.24 -1.04
N SER A 37 3.66 5.49 -2.25
CA SER A 37 3.83 4.43 -3.24
C SER A 37 4.85 3.38 -2.82
N GLU A 38 5.97 3.76 -2.18
CA GLU A 38 6.95 2.79 -1.67
C GLU A 38 6.34 1.88 -0.59
N ILE A 39 5.54 2.44 0.32
CA ILE A 39 4.80 1.65 1.31
C ILE A 39 3.85 0.66 0.64
N VAL A 40 3.09 1.12 -0.37
CA VAL A 40 2.16 0.26 -1.12
C VAL A 40 2.92 -0.83 -1.90
N LYS A 41 4.03 -0.51 -2.56
CA LYS A 41 4.86 -1.50 -3.27
C LYS A 41 5.39 -2.57 -2.32
N ARG A 42 5.96 -2.17 -1.18
CA ARG A 42 6.44 -3.10 -0.16
C ARG A 42 5.32 -3.99 0.39
N TYR A 43 4.15 -3.41 0.63
CA TYR A 43 2.96 -4.17 0.99
C TYR A 43 2.61 -5.23 -0.05
N LEU A 44 2.50 -4.84 -1.33
CA LEU A 44 2.19 -5.74 -2.43
C LEU A 44 3.21 -6.87 -2.55
N THR A 45 4.50 -6.55 -2.36
CA THR A 45 5.57 -7.55 -2.37
C THR A 45 5.39 -8.62 -1.31
N ARG A 46 5.14 -8.21 -0.06
CA ARG A 46 4.96 -9.18 1.03
C ARG A 46 3.61 -9.89 0.96
N ARG A 47 2.54 -9.23 0.50
CA ARG A 47 1.18 -9.76 0.48
C ARG A 47 0.91 -10.74 -0.67
N PHE A 48 1.46 -10.44 -1.84
CA PHE A 48 1.20 -11.20 -3.07
C PHE A 48 2.46 -11.88 -3.61
N GLU A 49 3.60 -11.79 -2.91
CA GLU A 49 4.81 -12.56 -3.21
C GLU A 49 5.31 -12.33 -4.65
N PHE A 50 5.41 -11.06 -5.05
CA PHE A 50 6.07 -10.62 -6.29
C PHE A 50 6.90 -9.36 -6.06
N PRO A 51 7.96 -9.10 -6.84
CA PRO A 51 8.90 -8.00 -6.56
C PRO A 51 8.36 -6.62 -6.99
N ALA A 52 7.22 -6.18 -6.45
CA ALA A 52 6.58 -4.90 -6.76
C ALA A 52 7.50 -3.67 -6.55
N VAL A 53 8.45 -3.72 -5.61
CA VAL A 53 9.43 -2.64 -5.38
C VAL A 53 10.27 -2.39 -6.64
N ASP A 54 10.70 -3.45 -7.32
CA ASP A 54 11.55 -3.41 -8.51
C ASP A 54 10.76 -3.23 -9.81
N GLN A 55 9.42 -3.18 -9.73
CA GLN A 55 8.54 -3.08 -10.88
C GLN A 55 8.03 -1.66 -11.09
N THR A 56 7.77 -1.35 -12.36
CA THR A 56 7.02 -0.17 -12.78
C THR A 56 5.55 -0.27 -12.36
N SER A 57 4.87 0.88 -12.27
CA SER A 57 3.42 0.94 -12.02
C SER A 57 2.60 0.04 -12.97
N THR A 58 2.98 -0.01 -14.25
CA THR A 58 2.31 -0.82 -15.26
C THR A 58 2.49 -2.32 -15.04
N GLU A 59 3.70 -2.75 -14.68
CA GLU A 59 3.99 -4.16 -14.38
C GLU A 59 3.26 -4.63 -13.13
N ILE A 60 3.23 -3.81 -12.07
CA ILE A 60 2.49 -4.09 -10.84
C ILE A 60 1.00 -4.30 -11.15
N VAL A 61 0.40 -3.40 -11.93
CA VAL A 61 -1.02 -3.52 -12.29
C VAL A 61 -1.28 -4.76 -13.12
N ARG A 62 -0.38 -5.12 -14.04
CA ARG A 62 -0.47 -6.36 -14.82
C ARG A 62 -0.40 -7.60 -13.94
N GLU A 63 0.52 -7.65 -12.98
CA GLU A 63 0.64 -8.72 -11.99
C GLU A 63 -0.66 -8.88 -11.21
N LEU A 64 -1.20 -7.78 -10.66
CA LEU A 64 -2.45 -7.79 -9.89
C LEU A 64 -3.65 -8.30 -10.72
N LYS A 65 -3.75 -7.90 -11.99
CA LYS A 65 -4.78 -8.39 -12.92
C LYS A 65 -4.61 -9.88 -13.21
N SER A 66 -3.38 -10.34 -13.46
CA SER A 66 -3.09 -11.76 -13.74
C SER A 66 -3.47 -12.67 -12.56
N ARG A 67 -3.29 -12.17 -11.34
CA ARG A 67 -3.64 -12.83 -10.07
C ARG A 67 -5.12 -12.67 -9.69
N LYS A 68 -5.92 -12.01 -10.53
CA LYS A 68 -7.36 -11.74 -10.33
C LYS A 68 -7.66 -11.04 -8.99
N VAL A 69 -6.80 -10.13 -8.56
CA VAL A 69 -7.05 -9.30 -7.38
C VAL A 69 -8.26 -8.42 -7.65
N ALA A 70 -9.34 -8.57 -6.87
CA ALA A 70 -10.63 -7.93 -7.13
C ALA A 70 -10.57 -6.39 -7.28
N VAL A 71 -9.62 -5.76 -6.59
CA VAL A 71 -9.42 -4.29 -6.60
C VAL A 71 -8.27 -3.83 -7.50
N SER A 72 -7.84 -4.65 -8.48
CA SER A 72 -6.73 -4.32 -9.38
C SER A 72 -6.92 -3.00 -10.13
N GLU A 73 -8.15 -2.64 -10.52
CA GLU A 73 -8.42 -1.34 -11.15
C GLU A 73 -8.24 -0.17 -10.19
N ARG A 74 -8.54 -0.34 -8.89
CA ARG A 74 -8.30 0.71 -7.89
C ARG A 74 -6.80 0.95 -7.68
N PHE A 75 -5.99 -0.11 -7.72
CA PHE A 75 -4.53 0.03 -7.75
C PHE A 75 -4.05 0.73 -9.02
N ALA A 76 -4.64 0.43 -10.18
CA ALA A 76 -4.31 1.08 -11.43
C ALA A 76 -4.54 2.60 -11.36
N THR A 77 -5.72 3.04 -10.89
CA THR A 77 -6.00 4.46 -10.67
C THR A 77 -5.05 5.09 -9.66
N PHE A 78 -4.78 4.41 -8.54
CA PHE A 78 -3.84 4.89 -7.52
C PHE A 78 -2.44 5.16 -8.08
N PHE A 79 -1.87 4.20 -8.82
CA PHE A 79 -0.53 4.36 -9.39
C PHE A 79 -0.49 5.39 -10.52
N LEU A 80 -1.54 5.47 -11.35
CA LEU A 80 -1.64 6.49 -12.39
C LEU A 80 -1.62 7.91 -11.78
N ASP A 81 -2.45 8.15 -10.77
CA ASP A 81 -2.47 9.44 -10.06
C ASP A 81 -1.11 9.76 -9.46
N ALA A 82 -0.46 8.75 -8.87
CA ALA A 82 0.85 8.93 -8.27
C ALA A 82 1.90 9.31 -9.32
N ASP A 83 1.88 8.67 -10.49
CA ASP A 83 2.82 8.96 -11.57
C ASP A 83 2.61 10.37 -12.16
N LEU A 84 1.36 10.84 -12.27
CA LEU A 84 1.05 12.22 -12.67
C LEU A 84 1.68 13.26 -11.71
N VAL A 85 1.63 13.01 -10.40
CA VAL A 85 2.26 13.90 -9.41
C VAL A 85 3.78 13.82 -9.47
N LYS A 86 4.32 12.60 -9.53
CA LYS A 86 5.77 12.36 -9.46
C LYS A 86 6.52 12.87 -10.69
N TYR A 87 5.92 12.74 -11.86
CA TYR A 87 6.60 12.94 -13.14
C TYR A 87 5.97 14.04 -14.00
N ALA A 88 4.65 14.23 -13.95
CA ALA A 88 3.94 15.21 -14.80
C ALA A 88 3.68 16.57 -14.12
N LYS A 89 4.22 16.81 -12.90
CA LYS A 89 4.03 18.05 -12.12
C LYS A 89 2.56 18.39 -11.84
N TYR A 90 1.68 17.39 -11.85
CA TYR A 90 0.28 17.57 -11.47
C TYR A 90 0.19 17.84 -9.96
N LEU A 91 -0.63 18.83 -9.58
CA LEU A 91 -0.94 19.13 -8.18
C LEU A 91 -2.41 18.75 -7.90
N PRO A 92 -2.66 17.68 -7.13
CA PRO A 92 -4.01 17.29 -6.74
C PRO A 92 -4.67 18.34 -5.86
N ALA A 93 -6.00 18.48 -5.96
CA ALA A 93 -6.76 19.36 -5.07
C ALA A 93 -6.66 18.94 -3.60
N GLU A 94 -6.62 17.62 -3.33
CA GLU A 94 -6.49 17.05 -1.99
C GLU A 94 -5.31 16.06 -1.93
N PRO A 95 -4.05 16.54 -1.84
CA PRO A 95 -2.88 15.67 -1.82
C PRO A 95 -2.87 14.68 -0.65
N ALA A 96 -3.43 15.06 0.50
CA ALA A 96 -3.50 14.20 1.70
C ALA A 96 -4.32 12.93 1.46
N SER A 97 -5.30 12.95 0.54
CA SER A 97 -6.19 11.83 0.25
C SER A 97 -5.45 10.56 -0.21
N VAL A 98 -4.22 10.70 -0.75
CA VAL A 98 -3.41 9.56 -1.21
C VAL A 98 -3.11 8.58 -0.07
N VAL A 99 -2.95 9.06 1.15
CA VAL A 99 -2.71 8.22 2.33
C VAL A 99 -3.95 7.38 2.62
N ASN A 100 -5.14 7.98 2.63
CA ASN A 100 -6.38 7.28 2.89
C ASN A 100 -6.71 6.26 1.79
N ARG A 101 -6.48 6.60 0.53
CA ARG A 101 -6.62 5.66 -0.59
C ARG A 101 -5.68 4.46 -0.46
N ALA A 102 -4.43 4.69 -0.04
CA ALA A 102 -3.49 3.60 0.23
C ALA A 102 -3.97 2.71 1.40
N ARG A 103 -4.48 3.29 2.49
CA ARG A 103 -5.07 2.52 3.60
C ARG A 103 -6.25 1.66 3.14
N GLU A 104 -7.16 2.25 2.37
CA GLU A 104 -8.33 1.52 1.83
C GLU A 104 -7.89 0.33 0.98
N LEU A 105 -6.89 0.49 0.10
CA LEU A 105 -6.36 -0.60 -0.72
C LEU A 105 -5.76 -1.73 0.12
N VAL A 106 -5.03 -1.39 1.20
CA VAL A 106 -4.47 -2.38 2.14
C VAL A 106 -5.61 -3.15 2.83
N GLU A 107 -6.60 -2.46 3.38
CA GLU A 107 -7.73 -3.09 4.07
C GLU A 107 -8.57 -3.96 3.15
N LEU A 108 -8.89 -3.50 1.93
CA LEU A 108 -9.66 -4.26 0.94
C LEU A 108 -8.93 -5.53 0.45
N THR A 109 -7.62 -5.64 0.67
CA THR A 109 -6.82 -6.79 0.26
C THR A 109 -6.26 -7.60 1.42
N ARG A 110 -6.64 -7.24 2.66
CA ARG A 110 -6.38 -8.05 3.84
C ARG A 110 -7.05 -9.42 3.68
N PRO A 111 -6.34 -10.53 3.96
CA PRO A 111 -6.99 -11.84 3.94
C PRO A 111 -8.11 -11.87 4.98
N ALA A 112 -9.20 -12.59 4.67
CA ALA A 112 -10.20 -12.89 5.68
C ALA A 112 -9.50 -13.56 6.87
N PRO A 113 -9.88 -13.24 8.12
CA PRO A 113 -9.33 -13.94 9.27
C PRO A 113 -9.60 -15.42 9.07
N GLU A 114 -8.55 -16.24 9.04
CA GLU A 114 -8.74 -17.68 9.17
C GLU A 114 -9.54 -17.91 10.46
N PRO A 115 -10.61 -18.73 10.44
CA PRO A 115 -11.25 -19.11 11.69
C PRO A 115 -10.16 -19.74 12.55
N ALA A 116 -9.89 -19.14 13.70
CA ALA A 116 -8.86 -19.61 14.62
C ALA A 116 -9.05 -21.11 14.85
N SER A 117 -8.12 -21.91 14.33
CA SER A 117 -8.03 -23.32 14.72
C SER A 117 -7.70 -23.31 16.21
N PRO A 118 -8.51 -23.92 17.09
CA PRO A 118 -8.24 -23.91 18.51
C PRO A 118 -6.90 -24.59 18.72
N ALA A 119 -5.98 -23.85 19.35
CA ALA A 119 -4.70 -24.36 19.79
C ALA A 119 -4.94 -25.64 20.60
N VAL A 120 -4.31 -26.72 20.18
CA VAL A 120 -4.36 -28.04 20.80
C VAL A 120 -3.94 -27.89 22.26
N GLU A 121 -4.90 -28.06 23.18
CA GLU A 121 -4.62 -28.28 24.60
C GLU A 121 -3.82 -29.57 24.73
N ALA A 122 -2.51 -29.43 24.93
CA ALA A 122 -1.66 -30.51 25.38
C ALA A 122 -2.00 -30.80 26.85
N ILE A 123 -2.87 -31.79 27.06
CA ILE A 123 -3.18 -32.35 28.37
C ILE A 123 -1.93 -33.08 28.89
N LYS A 124 -1.55 -32.72 30.12
CA LYS A 124 -0.49 -33.34 30.93
C LYS A 124 -0.92 -34.71 31.46
#